data_AF-A0A7S2GF57-F1
#
_entry.id   AF-A0A7S2GF57-F1
#
_cell.length_a   1.000
_cell.length_b   1.000
_cell.length_c   1.000
_cell.angle_alpha   90.00
_cell.angle_beta   90.00
_cell.angle_gamma   90.00
#
_symmetry.space_group_name_H-M   'P 1'
#
loop_
_entity.id
_entity.type
_entity.pdbx_description
1 polymer ?
#
loop_
_entity_poly.entity_id
_entity_poly.type
_entity_poly.pdbx_seq_one_letter_code
_entity_poly.pdbx_strand_id
1 'polypeptide(L)'
;ERLGSQHINDIKDHPFFIDSPGFSWEMLERLELPPPINPMEGLNCDVDGSDTSNFDPQFTKMSIDSDDEQANVNVDQTYEHFAGFGFSRSVCESHDDDTSSNGTLTTCGSGTDMYSLNEELSRSGLSKG
;
A
#
# COMPACT_ATOMS: atom_id res chain seq x y z
N GLU A 1 9.10 -2.61 -35.47
CA GLU A 1 8.70 -3.27 -34.20
C GLU A 1 8.53 -2.22 -33.11
N ARG A 2 7.89 -2.55 -31.99
CA ARG A 2 7.70 -1.61 -30.86
C ARG A 2 8.97 -1.62 -30.00
N LEU A 3 9.43 -0.45 -29.55
CA LEU A 3 10.63 -0.36 -28.69
C LEU A 3 10.43 -1.21 -27.42
N GLY A 4 11.46 -2.00 -27.07
CA GLY A 4 11.42 -2.89 -25.90
C GLY A 4 10.62 -4.18 -26.08
N SER A 5 10.15 -4.49 -27.30
CA SER A 5 9.42 -5.76 -27.53
C SER A 5 10.31 -6.99 -27.51
N GLN A 6 11.63 -6.84 -27.69
CA GLN A 6 12.59 -7.95 -27.70
C GLN A 6 13.51 -7.90 -26.47
N HIS A 7 14.06 -6.72 -26.14
CA HIS A 7 15.00 -6.57 -25.04
C HIS A 7 14.77 -5.27 -24.25
N ILE A 8 14.97 -5.33 -22.92
CA ILE A 8 14.87 -4.14 -22.05
C ILE A 8 15.94 -3.09 -22.38
N ASN A 9 17.09 -3.53 -22.89
CA ASN A 9 18.20 -2.65 -23.27
C ASN A 9 17.81 -1.72 -24.43
N ASP A 10 16.86 -2.13 -25.28
CA ASP A 10 16.31 -1.24 -26.32
C ASP A 10 15.71 0.04 -25.72
N ILE A 11 15.19 -0.03 -24.49
CA ILE A 11 14.68 1.13 -23.74
C ILE A 11 15.81 1.79 -22.94
N LYS A 12 16.59 1.01 -22.17
CA LYS A 12 17.61 1.55 -21.26
C LYS A 12 18.72 2.31 -22.00
N ASP A 13 19.10 1.84 -23.18
CA ASP A 13 20.18 2.40 -23.99
C ASP A 13 19.67 3.42 -25.03
N HIS A 14 18.38 3.72 -25.04
CA HIS A 14 17.81 4.66 -26.00
C HIS A 14 18.36 6.09 -25.75
N PRO A 15 18.73 6.85 -26.80
CA PRO A 15 19.31 8.21 -26.68
C PRO A 15 18.56 9.15 -25.75
N PHE A 16 17.23 9.04 -25.72
CA PHE A 16 16.36 9.80 -24.81
C PHE A 16 16.78 9.69 -23.33
N PHE A 17 17.23 8.52 -22.87
CA PHE A 17 17.61 8.28 -21.48
C PHE A 17 19.11 8.44 -21.25
N ILE A 18 19.96 7.96 -22.16
CA ILE A 18 21.42 8.00 -21.98
C ILE A 18 22.02 9.40 -22.15
N ASP A 19 21.44 10.21 -23.04
CA ASP A 19 21.94 11.56 -23.30
C ASP A 19 21.31 12.59 -22.35
N SER A 20 20.43 12.14 -21.44
CA SER A 20 19.73 13.00 -20.48
C SER A 20 20.66 13.38 -19.32
N PRO A 21 21.02 14.67 -19.17
CA PRO A 21 21.96 15.10 -18.14
C PRO A 21 21.43 14.80 -16.73
N GLY A 22 22.24 14.10 -15.93
CA GLY A 22 21.91 13.78 -14.54
C GLY A 22 20.93 12.61 -14.37
N PHE A 23 20.54 11.93 -15.44
CA PHE A 23 19.73 10.71 -15.36
C PHE A 23 20.60 9.46 -15.18
N SER A 24 20.18 8.56 -14.29
CA SER A 24 20.76 7.23 -14.13
C SER A 24 19.67 6.25 -13.71
N TRP A 25 19.64 5.07 -14.33
CA TRP A 25 18.69 4.01 -13.98
C TRP A 25 18.88 3.53 -12.54
N GLU A 26 20.12 3.46 -12.04
CA GLU A 26 20.44 3.04 -10.66
C GLU A 26 19.97 4.08 -9.64
N MET A 27 20.20 5.37 -9.92
CA MET A 27 19.74 6.46 -9.05
C MET A 27 18.21 6.58 -9.05
N LEU A 28 17.57 6.29 -10.19
CA LEU A 28 16.11 6.27 -10.28
C LEU A 28 15.53 5.15 -9.39
N GLU A 29 16.11 3.95 -9.45
CA GLU A 29 15.69 2.80 -8.64
C GLU A 29 15.85 3.04 -7.15
N ARG A 30 16.95 3.70 -6.74
CA ARG A 30 17.23 4.08 -5.35
C ARG A 30 16.52 5.36 -4.89
N LEU A 31 15.67 5.95 -5.73
CA LEU A 31 14.94 7.20 -5.46
C LEU A 31 15.84 8.41 -5.14
N GLU A 32 17.05 8.47 -5.71
CA GLU A 32 18.01 9.57 -5.52
C GLU A 32 17.89 10.68 -6.56
N LEU A 33 17.16 10.45 -7.66
CA LEU A 33 16.86 11.52 -8.61
C LEU A 33 15.74 12.40 -8.03
N PRO A 34 15.94 13.73 -7.90
CA PRO A 34 14.89 14.60 -7.41
C PRO A 34 13.71 14.58 -8.38
N PRO A 35 12.47 14.36 -7.89
CA PRO A 35 11.30 14.44 -8.76
C PRO A 35 11.14 15.86 -9.29
N PRO A 36 10.68 16.05 -10.54
CA PRO A 36 10.54 17.36 -11.13
C PRO A 36 9.39 18.18 -10.51
N ILE A 37 8.46 17.53 -9.82
CA ILE A 37 7.29 18.16 -9.20
C ILE A 37 7.16 17.58 -7.78
N ASN A 38 7.01 18.46 -6.79
CA ASN A 38 6.61 18.07 -5.45
C ASN A 38 5.07 18.14 -5.37
N PRO A 39 4.35 17.00 -5.22
CA PRO A 39 2.88 16.98 -5.20
C PRO A 39 2.27 17.68 -3.98
N MET A 40 3.08 18.04 -2.98
CA MET A 40 2.65 18.76 -1.78
C MET A 40 2.97 20.25 -1.85
N GLU A 41 3.63 20.72 -2.91
CA GLU A 41 4.00 22.12 -3.05
C GLU A 41 2.75 23.01 -3.12
N GLY A 42 2.65 23.97 -2.20
CA GLY A 42 1.52 24.89 -2.11
C GLY A 42 0.25 24.31 -1.47
N LEU A 43 0.27 23.05 -1.03
CA LEU A 43 -0.81 22.47 -0.23
C LEU A 43 -0.57 22.72 1.26
N ASN A 44 -1.62 23.10 1.98
CA ASN A 44 -1.62 23.09 3.44
C ASN A 44 -2.00 21.68 3.88
N CYS A 45 -1.01 20.78 3.94
CA CYS A 45 -1.24 19.41 4.36
C CYS A 45 -1.40 19.32 5.88
N ASP A 46 -2.45 18.61 6.30
CA ASP A 46 -2.57 18.16 7.68
C ASP A 46 -1.51 17.07 7.94
N VAL A 47 -0.86 17.13 9.10
CA VAL A 47 0.26 16.24 9.49
C VAL A 47 -0.17 14.77 9.63
N ASP A 48 -1.48 14.53 9.64
CA ASP A 48 -2.12 13.31 10.12
C ASP A 48 -2.31 12.26 9.00
N GLY A 49 -1.85 12.55 7.77
CA GLY A 49 -1.92 11.63 6.63
C GLY A 49 -3.29 11.51 5.97
N SER A 50 -4.25 12.35 6.35
CA SER A 50 -5.61 12.38 5.80
C SER A 50 -5.81 13.46 4.71
N ASP A 51 -4.75 14.11 4.26
CA ASP A 51 -4.86 15.14 3.21
C ASP A 51 -5.27 14.50 1.87
N THR A 52 -6.49 14.82 1.44
CA THR A 52 -7.05 14.34 0.17
C THR A 52 -7.02 15.40 -0.93
N SER A 53 -6.22 16.47 -0.81
CA SER A 53 -6.23 17.60 -1.75
C SER A 53 -5.83 17.23 -3.18
N ASN A 54 -5.07 16.15 -3.36
CA ASN A 54 -4.70 15.60 -4.67
C ASN A 54 -5.75 14.64 -5.27
N PHE A 55 -6.85 14.39 -4.56
CA PHE A 55 -7.94 13.55 -5.04
C PHE A 55 -9.11 14.40 -5.54
N ASP A 56 -9.79 13.91 -6.57
CA ASP A 56 -10.99 14.57 -7.07
C ASP A 56 -12.09 14.54 -5.99
N PRO A 57 -12.73 15.70 -5.68
CA PRO A 57 -13.82 15.80 -4.73
C PRO A 57 -14.99 14.84 -4.97
N GLN A 58 -15.18 14.36 -6.21
CA GLN A 58 -16.21 13.36 -6.51
C GLN A 58 -16.03 12.08 -5.69
N PHE A 59 -14.78 11.72 -5.31
CA PHE A 59 -14.50 10.53 -4.51
C PHE A 59 -14.46 10.83 -3.02
N THR A 60 -13.81 11.93 -2.62
CA THR A 60 -13.60 12.25 -1.19
C THR A 60 -14.86 12.69 -0.47
N LYS A 61 -15.91 13.07 -1.22
CA LYS A 61 -17.23 13.42 -0.69
C LYS A 61 -18.24 12.27 -0.73
N MET A 62 -17.88 11.11 -1.27
CA MET A 62 -18.76 9.94 -1.21
C MET A 62 -18.89 9.46 0.22
N SER A 63 -20.05 8.88 0.55
CA SER A 63 -20.21 8.14 1.80
C SER A 63 -19.25 6.95 1.81
N ILE A 64 -18.54 6.78 2.93
CA ILE A 64 -17.82 5.54 3.19
C ILE A 64 -18.87 4.56 3.71
N ASP A 65 -19.46 3.81 2.79
CA ASP A 65 -20.36 2.72 3.13
C ASP A 65 -19.50 1.47 3.29
N SER A 66 -19.20 1.12 4.55
CA SER A 66 -18.79 -0.24 4.87
C SER A 66 -20.06 -1.02 5.10
N ASP A 67 -20.22 -2.17 4.45
CA ASP A 67 -21.28 -3.11 4.79
C ASP A 67 -20.99 -3.62 6.21
N ASP A 68 -21.42 -2.85 7.22
CA ASP A 68 -21.30 -3.17 8.66
C ASP A 68 -22.24 -4.30 9.08
N GLU A 69 -23.22 -4.59 8.23
CA GLU A 69 -23.95 -5.82 8.33
C GLU A 69 -22.97 -6.92 7.97
N GLN A 70 -22.66 -7.79 8.93
CA GLN A 70 -22.61 -9.21 8.65
C GLN A 70 -23.83 -9.53 7.79
N ALA A 71 -23.72 -9.33 6.49
CA ALA A 71 -24.50 -10.08 5.55
C ALA A 71 -24.23 -11.50 6.04
N ASN A 72 -25.26 -12.12 6.61
CA ASN A 72 -25.37 -13.55 6.79
C ASN A 72 -25.37 -14.15 5.38
N VAL A 73 -24.32 -13.86 4.60
CA VAL A 73 -23.92 -14.62 3.45
C VAL A 73 -23.61 -15.94 4.08
N ASN A 74 -24.43 -16.92 3.78
CA ASN A 74 -24.14 -18.30 4.12
C ASN A 74 -22.77 -18.61 3.50
N VAL A 75 -21.69 -18.46 4.28
CA VAL A 75 -20.28 -18.61 3.85
C VAL A 75 -20.00 -20.07 3.42
N ASP A 76 -20.97 -20.96 3.61
CA ASP A 76 -21.05 -22.30 3.02
C ASP A 76 -21.29 -22.30 1.49
N GLN A 77 -21.66 -21.17 0.87
CA GLN A 77 -21.32 -20.95 -0.54
C GLN A 77 -19.85 -20.56 -0.60
N THR A 78 -19.02 -21.58 -0.37
CA THR A 78 -17.58 -21.55 -0.44
C THR A 78 -17.14 -20.81 -1.68
N TYR A 79 -16.66 -19.58 -1.51
CA TYR A 79 -15.90 -18.92 -2.54
C TYR A 79 -14.56 -19.68 -2.68
N GLU A 80 -14.56 -20.77 -3.46
CA GLU A 80 -13.44 -21.71 -3.59
C GLU A 80 -12.15 -21.08 -4.16
N HIS A 81 -12.23 -19.83 -4.65
CA HIS A 81 -11.14 -19.14 -5.33
C HIS A 81 -10.44 -18.04 -4.51
N PHE A 82 -10.62 -17.99 -3.18
CA PHE A 82 -9.93 -17.00 -2.32
C PHE A 82 -8.76 -17.58 -1.52
N ALA A 83 -8.38 -18.83 -1.79
CA ALA A 83 -7.17 -19.40 -1.23
C ALA A 83 -5.96 -18.51 -1.61
N GLY A 84 -5.16 -18.11 -0.61
CA GLY A 84 -4.01 -17.20 -0.81
C GLY A 84 -4.34 -15.70 -0.73
N PHE A 85 -5.58 -15.32 -0.43
CA PHE A 85 -5.94 -13.90 -0.25
C PHE A 85 -5.33 -13.27 1.00
N GLY A 86 -5.25 -14.04 2.10
CA GLY A 86 -4.66 -13.58 3.34
C GLY A 86 -3.16 -13.33 3.18
N PHE A 87 -2.76 -12.06 3.28
CA PHE A 87 -1.37 -11.64 3.26
C PHE A 87 -1.11 -10.70 4.43
N SER A 88 -0.05 -10.96 5.17
CA SER A 88 0.54 -10.00 6.11
C SER A 88 1.99 -9.81 5.71
N ARG A 89 2.42 -8.55 5.65
CA ARG A 89 3.83 -8.25 5.44
C ARG A 89 4.59 -8.82 6.62
N SER A 90 5.51 -9.76 6.36
CA SER A 90 6.46 -10.18 7.39
C SER A 90 7.36 -8.99 7.70
N VAL A 91 7.29 -8.50 8.94
CA VAL A 91 8.02 -7.28 9.38
C VAL A 91 9.54 -7.51 9.47
N CYS A 92 10.01 -8.73 9.24
CA CYS A 92 11.43 -9.06 9.26
C CYS A 92 12.10 -8.90 7.88
N GLU A 93 12.22 -7.67 7.40
CA GLU A 93 13.25 -7.31 6.41
C GLU A 93 13.84 -5.95 6.79
N SER A 94 14.85 -5.98 7.66
CA SER A 94 15.92 -4.99 7.66
C SER A 94 16.66 -5.13 6.32
N HIS A 95 16.38 -4.24 5.39
CA HIS A 95 17.20 -4.04 4.18
C HIS A 95 18.50 -3.31 4.59
N ASP A 96 19.43 -4.07 5.13
CA ASP A 96 20.84 -3.94 4.75
C ASP A 96 21.09 -5.00 3.67
N ASP A 97 21.71 -4.61 2.56
CA ASP A 97 22.11 -5.44 1.41
C ASP A 97 22.60 -6.86 1.81
N ASP A 98 21.96 -7.92 1.30
CA ASP A 98 22.65 -9.00 0.58
C ASP A 98 21.70 -10.11 0.06
N THR A 99 21.76 -10.33 -1.25
CA THR A 99 21.77 -11.62 -1.95
C THR A 99 20.98 -12.83 -1.40
N SER A 100 19.90 -13.18 -2.11
CA SER A 100 19.35 -14.55 -2.32
C SER A 100 19.07 -15.45 -1.12
N SER A 101 17.80 -15.79 -0.86
CA SER A 101 17.29 -17.18 -0.97
C SER A 101 15.82 -17.37 -0.51
N ASN A 102 15.05 -18.00 -1.40
CA ASN A 102 13.85 -18.84 -1.19
C ASN A 102 12.79 -18.40 -0.16
N GLY A 103 11.74 -17.74 -0.68
CA GLY A 103 10.49 -17.50 0.05
C GLY A 103 9.81 -18.79 0.50
N THR A 104 9.78 -19.01 1.81
CA THR A 104 8.95 -20.02 2.45
C THR A 104 7.67 -19.34 2.96
N LEU A 105 6.55 -19.66 2.32
CA LEU A 105 5.22 -19.21 2.72
C LEU A 105 4.87 -19.81 4.09
N THR A 106 5.02 -19.03 5.16
CA THR A 106 4.59 -19.47 6.49
C THR A 106 3.16 -19.01 6.72
N THR A 107 2.21 -19.94 6.63
CA THR A 107 0.82 -19.74 7.02
C THR A 107 0.71 -19.82 8.56
N CYS A 108 0.71 -18.69 9.26
CA CYS A 108 0.33 -18.67 10.67
C CYS A 108 -1.20 -18.58 10.80
N GLY A 109 -1.75 -19.53 11.56
CA GLY A 109 -3.17 -19.74 11.76
C GLY A 109 -3.88 -18.65 12.57
N SER A 110 -5.21 -18.77 12.54
CA SER A 110 -6.24 -18.05 13.29
C SER A 110 -5.76 -17.32 14.55
N GLY A 111 -5.74 -15.98 14.49
CA GLY A 111 -5.52 -15.09 15.62
C GLY A 111 -6.80 -14.34 15.97
N THR A 112 -7.67 -14.98 16.74
CA THR A 112 -8.73 -14.33 17.52
C THR A 112 -8.08 -13.50 18.63
N ASP A 113 -7.63 -12.27 18.36
CA ASP A 113 -7.12 -11.35 19.41
C ASP A 113 -7.29 -9.86 19.03
N MET A 114 -8.46 -9.50 18.48
CA MET A 114 -8.82 -8.09 18.21
C MET A 114 -10.14 -7.67 18.89
N TYR A 115 -10.53 -8.36 19.96
CA TYR A 115 -11.66 -7.97 20.82
C TYR A 115 -11.24 -8.02 22.29
N SER A 116 -10.36 -7.11 22.72
CA SER A 116 -10.09 -6.92 24.17
C SER A 116 -9.79 -5.47 24.57
N LEU A 117 -10.11 -4.48 23.72
CA LEU A 117 -9.95 -3.06 24.09
C LEU A 117 -11.26 -2.29 24.31
N ASN A 118 -12.42 -2.89 24.03
CA ASN A 118 -13.72 -2.21 24.16
C ASN A 118 -14.47 -2.51 25.47
N GLU A 119 -13.92 -3.33 26.37
CA GLU A 119 -14.58 -3.68 27.63
C GLU A 119 -14.23 -2.73 28.80
N GLU A 120 -13.18 -1.93 28.69
CA GLU A 120 -12.76 -1.02 29.77
C GLU A 120 -13.52 0.33 29.80
N LEU A 121 -14.13 0.77 28.69
CA LEU A 121 -14.87 2.03 28.63
C LEU A 121 -16.31 1.96 29.17
N SER A 122 -16.84 0.75 29.41
CA SER A 122 -18.16 0.56 30.04
C SER A 122 -18.13 0.58 31.56
N ARG A 123 -16.93 0.65 32.19
CA ARG A 123 -16.79 0.65 33.66
C ARG A 123 -16.62 2.04 34.30
N SER A 124 -16.29 3.08 33.54
CA SER A 124 -16.12 4.43 34.06
C SER A 124 -17.41 5.26 33.95
N GLY A 125 -18.43 4.90 34.74
CA GLY A 125 -19.71 5.59 34.76
C GLY A 125 -19.61 7.10 35.05
N LEU A 126 -19.54 7.92 34.01
CA LEU A 126 -19.84 9.35 34.08
C LEU A 126 -21.19 9.63 33.40
N SER A 127 -22.17 9.91 34.26
CA SER A 127 -23.50 10.42 33.91
C SER A 127 -23.38 11.84 33.36
N LYS A 128 -24.07 12.12 32.25
CA LYS A 128 -24.21 13.46 31.66
C LYS A 128 -24.95 14.40 32.62
N GLY A 129 -24.36 15.57 32.84
CA GLY A 129 -25.04 16.79 33.27
C GLY A 129 -24.84 17.87 32.22
#